data_AF-A0A523XCK9-F1
#
_entry.id   AF-A0A523XCK9-F1
#
_cell.length_a   1.000
_cell.length_b   1.000
_cell.length_c   1.000
_cell.angle_alpha   90.00
_cell.angle_beta   90.00
_cell.angle_gamma   90.00
#
_symmetry.space_group_name_H-M   'P 1'
#
loop_
_entity.id
_entity.type
_entity.pdbx_description
1 polymer ?
#
loop_
_entity_poly.entity_id
_entity_poly.type
_entity_poly.pdbx_seq_one_letter_code
_entity_poly.pdbx_strand_id
1 'polypeptide(L)' 'MSEREQCGDYEIYLDNEDWWVIKNLISGTILGKFLKKEDALDKIAAFLQSDDERNESESVC' A
#
# COMPACT_ATOMS: atom_id res chain seq x y z
N MET A 1 -6.50 19.86 6.12
CA MET A 1 -6.70 18.58 6.84
C MET A 1 -5.95 17.55 6.04
N SER A 2 -4.99 16.84 6.61
CA SER A 2 -4.23 15.84 5.84
C SER A 2 -5.06 14.56 5.76
N GLU A 3 -5.56 14.26 4.57
CA GLU A 3 -6.24 12.99 4.27
C GLU A 3 -5.19 11.87 4.28
N ARG A 4 -5.25 11.04 5.33
CA ARG A 4 -4.39 9.88 5.51
C ARG A 4 -5.24 8.69 5.93
N GLU A 5 -4.94 7.54 5.36
CA GLU A 5 -5.67 6.30 5.59
C GLU A 5 -4.67 5.15 5.73
N GLN A 6 -4.83 4.35 6.79
CA GLN A 6 -3.98 3.20 7.03
C GLN A 6 -4.72 1.92 6.63
N CYS A 7 -4.07 1.08 5.82
CA CYS A 7 -4.56 -0.19 5.34
C CYS A 7 -3.54 -1.29 5.68
N GLY A 8 -3.70 -1.92 6.85
CA GLY A 8 -2.75 -2.92 7.34
C GLY A 8 -1.36 -2.32 7.57
N ASP A 9 -0.36 -2.90 6.90
CA ASP A 9 1.04 -2.47 6.92
C ASP A 9 1.37 -1.33 5.94
N TYR A 10 0.35 -0.80 5.25
CA TYR A 10 0.49 0.25 4.28
C TYR A 10 -0.26 1.52 4.74
N GLU A 11 0.32 2.68 4.44
CA GLU A 11 -0.27 4.00 4.66
C GLU A 11 -0.47 4.68 3.31
N ILE A 12 -1.67 5.22 3.09
CA ILE A 12 -1.95 6.12 1.98
C ILE A 12 -2.11 7.53 2.55
N TYR A 13 -1.40 8.50 1.97
CA TYR A 13 -1.58 9.90 2.32
C TYR A 13 -1.57 10.80 1.09
N LEU A 14 -2.32 11.88 1.16
CA LEU A 14 -2.24 12.94 0.16
C LEU A 14 -1.00 13.81 0.41
N ASP A 15 -0.09 13.82 -0.55
CA ASP A 15 1.09 14.69 -0.58
C ASP A 15 0.69 16.13 -0.90
N ASN A 16 1.58 17.08 -0.65
CA ASN A 16 1.31 18.51 -0.86
C ASN A 16 1.09 18.89 -2.34
N GLU A 17 1.36 17.97 -3.26
CA GLU A 17 1.22 18.14 -4.71
C GLU A 17 -0.07 17.51 -5.26
N ASP A 18 -1.04 17.14 -4.40
CA ASP A 18 -2.27 16.40 -4.76
C ASP A 18 -2.04 14.97 -5.28
N TRP A 19 -0.91 14.35 -4.90
CA TRP A 19 -0.62 12.95 -5.22
C TRP A 19 -0.92 12.05 -4.02
N TRP A 20 -1.63 10.96 -4.26
CA TRP A 20 -1.84 9.87 -3.30
C TRP A 20 -0.60 9.00 -3.24
N VAL A 21 0.08 9.00 -2.10
CA VAL A 21 1.33 8.26 -1.89
C VAL A 21 1.06 7.04 -1.05
N ILE A 22 1.58 5.89 -1.51
CA ILE A 22 1.56 4.65 -0.73
C ILE A 22 2.92 4.46 -0.08
N LYS A 23 2.92 4.29 1.24
CA LYS A 23 4.10 3.98 2.04
C LYS A 23 3.91 2.67 2.78
N ASN A 24 4.88 1.78 2.68
CA ASN A 24 4.94 0.61 3.53
C ASN A 24 5.51 1.03 4.90
N LEU A 25 4.76 0.76 5.98
CA LEU A 25 5.11 1.15 7.34
C LEU A 25 6.17 0.23 7.96
N ILE A 26 6.24 -1.04 7.54
CA ILE A 26 7.25 -2.01 7.98
C ILE A 26 8.64 -1.63 7.46
N SER A 27 8.75 -1.38 6.15
CA SER A 27 10.03 -1.07 5.49
C SER A 27 10.32 0.43 5.42
N GLY A 28 9.34 1.28 5.70
CA GLY A 28 9.44 2.73 5.55
C GLY A 28 9.54 3.21 4.10
N THR A 29 9.35 2.34 3.10
CA THR A 29 9.57 2.63 1.69
C THR A 29 8.30 3.14 1.00
N ILE A 30 8.45 4.12 0.11
CA ILE A 30 7.36 4.59 -0.77
C ILE A 30 7.23 3.61 -1.94
N LEU A 31 6.04 3.01 -2.09
CA LEU A 31 5.77 2.03 -3.14
C LEU A 31 5.28 2.66 -4.43
N GLY A 32 4.65 3.84 -4.34
CA GLY A 32 4.13 4.54 -5.51
C GLY A 32 3.44 5.85 -5.16
N LYS A 33 3.27 6.68 -6.19
CA LYS A 33 2.47 7.91 -6.17
C LYS A 33 1.40 7.83 -7.26
N PHE A 34 0.18 8.22 -6.95
CA PHE A 34 -0.99 8.09 -7.80
C PHE A 34 -1.79 9.39 -7.83
N LEU A 35 -2.44 9.69 -8.95
CA LEU A 35 -3.29 10.88 -9.05
C LEU A 35 -4.67 10.67 -8.39
N LYS A 36 -5.14 9.42 -8.31
CA LYS A 36 -6.42 9.05 -7.70
C LYS A 36 -6.21 8.15 -6.50
N LYS A 37 -7.05 8.32 -5.47
CA LYS A 37 -7.07 7.46 -4.28
C LYS A 37 -7.38 6.01 -4.64
N GLU A 38 -8.31 5.79 -5.58
CA GLU A 38 -8.74 4.47 -6.03
C GLU A 38 -7.58 3.66 -6.60
N ASP A 39 -6.75 4.26 -7.47
CA ASP A 39 -5.57 3.58 -8.04
C ASP A 39 -4.56 3.19 -6.95
N ALA A 40 -4.43 4.01 -5.90
CA ALA A 40 -3.56 3.70 -4.77
C ALA A 40 -4.09 2.53 -3.93
N LEU A 41 -5.42 2.50 -3.70
CA LEU A 41 -6.10 1.42 -2.99
C LEU A 41 -6.02 0.10 -3.75
N ASP A 42 -6.27 0.10 -5.06
CA ASP A 42 -6.14 -1.08 -5.92
C ASP A 42 -4.72 -1.65 -5.86
N LYS A 43 -3.71 -0.75 -5.82
CA LYS A 43 -2.32 -1.18 -5.72
C LYS A 43 -2.02 -1.83 -4.36
N ILE A 44 -2.54 -1.31 -3.25
CA ILE A 44 -2.42 -1.94 -1.93
C ILE A 44 -3.13 -3.28 -1.89
N ALA A 45 -4.34 -3.39 -2.46
CA ALA A 45 -5.06 -4.65 -2.53
C ALA A 45 -4.22 -5.73 -3.27
N ALA A 46 -3.58 -5.35 -4.38
CA ALA A 46 -2.68 -6.24 -5.11
C ALA A 46 -1.43 -6.64 -4.29
N PHE A 47 -0.84 -5.72 -3.52
CA PHE A 47 0.28 -6.05 -2.63
C PHE A 47 -0.13 -7.02 -1.52
N LEU A 48 -1.27 -6.78 -0.87
CA LEU A 48 -1.80 -7.64 0.18
C LEU A 48 -2.13 -9.05 -0.34
N GLN A 49 -2.74 -9.16 -1.52
CA GLN A 49 -2.98 -10.46 -2.16
C GLN A 49 -1.66 -11.19 -2.48
N SER A 50 -0.66 -10.47 -2.98
CA SER A 50 0.64 -11.08 -3.30
C SER A 50 1.43 -11.51 -2.06
N ASP A 51 1.30 -10.79 -0.94
CA ASP A 51 1.91 -11.18 0.34
C ASP A 51 1.22 -12.43 0.94
N ASP A 52 -0.11 -12.50 0.84
CA ASP A 52 -0.89 -13.67 1.28
C ASP A 52 -0.52 -14.92 0.45
N GLU A 53 -0.45 -14.79 -0.88
CA GLU A 53 -0.05 -15.87 -1.80
C GLU A 53 1.40 -16.34 -1.58
N ARG A 54 2.31 -15.45 -1.16
CA ARG A 54 3.69 -15.81 -0.81
C ARG A 54 3.77 -16.58 0.51
N ASN A 55 2.86 -16.33 1.44
CA ASN A 55 2.86 -16.98 2.74
C ASN A 55 2.21 -18.38 2.71
N GLU A 56 1.34 -18.68 1.74
CA GLU A 56 0.74 -20.01 1.58
C GLU A 56 1.62 -21.05 0.85
N SER A 57 2.75 -20.64 0.25
CA SER A 57 3.64 -21.56 -0.48
C SER A 57 4.77 -22.20 0.35
N GLU A 58 4.87 -21.93 1.66
CA GLU A 58 5.79 -22.63 2.56
C GLU A 58 5.07 -23.69 3.42
N SER A 59 4.40 -24.64 2.77
CA SER A 59 4.04 -25.92 3.39
C SER A 59 4.63 -27.07 2.58
N VAL A 60 5.96 -27.19 2.67
CA VAL A 60 6.69 -28.41 2.28
C VAL A 60 7.27 -29.01 3.55
N CYS A 61 6.52 -29.92 4.16
CA CYS A 61 6.92 -31.25 4.62
C CYS A 61 5.73 -31.95 5.28
#